data_AF-A0A4R5GAU6-F1
#
_entry.id   AF-A0A4R5GAU6-F1
#
_cell.length_a   1.000
_cell.length_b   1.000
_cell.length_c   1.000
_cell.angle_alpha   90.00
_cell.angle_beta   90.00
_cell.angle_gamma   90.00
#
_symmetry.space_group_name_H-M   'P 1'
#
loop_
_entity.id
_entity.type
_entity.pdbx_description
1 polymer ?
#
loop_
_entity_poly.entity_id
_entity_poly.type
_entity_poly.pdbx_seq_one_letter_code
_entity_poly.pdbx_strand_id
1 'polypeptide(L)' 'MRAYKGIVENGVVVLIGARLPEGTVVTVTVGEAELLRARITSALNRPRKVRIRLKPAPGLVAEAVPALGGTGEGGKD' A
#
# COMPACT_ATOMS: atom_id res chain seq x y z
N MET A 1 26.23 -14.04 20.42
CA MET A 1 25.10 -13.43 19.69
C MET A 1 24.25 -14.55 19.11
N ARG A 2 22.91 -14.40 19.10
CA ARG A 2 22.00 -15.34 18.43
C ARG A 2 21.39 -14.67 17.21
N ALA A 3 21.33 -15.40 16.11
CA ALA A 3 20.65 -14.95 14.90
C ALA A 3 19.18 -15.36 14.99
N TYR A 4 18.29 -14.43 14.64
CA TYR A 4 16.86 -14.68 14.54
C TYR A 4 16.45 -14.46 13.09
N LYS A 5 15.65 -15.36 12.54
CA LYS A 5 15.08 -15.18 11.22
C LYS A 5 13.94 -14.16 11.31
N GLY A 6 13.91 -13.20 10.41
CA GLY A 6 12.86 -12.21 10.32
C GLY A 6 12.65 -11.74 8.89
N ILE A 7 11.55 -11.01 8.70
CA ILE A 7 11.19 -10.33 7.45
C ILE A 7 10.90 -8.87 7.76
N VAL A 8 10.96 -8.02 6.74
CA VAL A 8 10.52 -6.63 6.86
C VAL A 8 9.08 -6.55 6.40
N GLU A 9 8.18 -6.15 7.29
CA GLU A 9 6.79 -5.85 7.00
C GLU A 9 6.54 -4.38 7.37
N ASN A 10 6.02 -3.60 6.43
CA ASN A 10 5.72 -2.17 6.64
C ASN A 10 6.89 -1.36 7.21
N GLY A 11 8.13 -1.71 6.83
CA GLY A 11 9.34 -1.05 7.32
C GLY A 11 9.82 -1.50 8.69
N VAL A 12 9.17 -2.50 9.31
CA VAL A 12 9.54 -3.04 10.63
C VAL A 12 10.01 -4.49 10.49
N VAL A 13 11.07 -4.86 11.21
CA VAL A 13 11.53 -6.25 11.27
C VAL A 13 10.61 -7.06 12.16
N VAL A 14 9.98 -8.08 11.59
CA VAL A 14 9.13 -9.05 12.28
C VAL A 14 9.88 -10.37 12.35
N LEU A 15 10.04 -10.92 13.56
CA LEU A 15 10.69 -12.21 13.77
C LEU A 15 9.75 -13.37 13.44
N ILE A 16 10.29 -14.40 12.79
CA ILE A 16 9.56 -15.62 12.43
C ILE A 16 9.90 -16.71 13.43
N GLY A 17 8.88 -17.23 14.12
CA GLY A 17 9.02 -18.36 15.04
C GLY A 17 9.74 -18.04 16.36
N ALA A 18 9.95 -16.75 16.65
CA ALA A 18 10.58 -16.29 17.88
C ALA A 18 9.94 -15.00 18.37
N ARG A 19 9.99 -14.78 19.69
CA ARG A 19 9.68 -13.50 20.34
C ARG A 19 10.86 -13.12 21.23
N LEU A 20 11.15 -11.83 21.29
CA LEU A 20 12.16 -11.29 22.19
C LEU A 20 11.49 -10.61 23.37
N PRO A 21 12.11 -10.61 24.56
CA PRO A 21 11.64 -9.83 25.69
C PRO A 21 11.59 -8.33 25.37
N GLU A 22 10.64 -7.63 25.99
CA GLU A 22 10.59 -6.17 25.92
C GLU A 22 11.89 -5.55 26.47
N GLY A 23 12.28 -4.41 25.90
CA GLY A 23 13.55 -3.74 26.23
C GLY A 23 14.80 -4.37 25.61
N THR A 24 14.67 -5.46 24.84
CA THR A 24 15.81 -6.04 24.11
C THR A 24 16.29 -5.09 23.01
N VAL A 25 17.53 -4.63 23.10
CA VAL A 25 18.18 -3.87 22.02
C VAL A 25 18.69 -4.85 20.96
N VAL A 26 18.27 -4.63 19.72
CA VAL A 26 18.62 -5.49 18.58
C VAL A 26 19.41 -4.74 17.53
N THR A 27 20.42 -5.40 16.98
CA THR A 27 21.13 -4.95 15.77
C THR A 27 20.72 -5.85 14.62
N VAL A 28 20.31 -5.24 13.51
CA VAL A 28 19.87 -5.96 12.31
C VAL A 28 20.98 -5.95 11.28
N THR A 29 21.40 -7.13 10.84
CA THR A 29 22.34 -7.30 9.73
C THR A 29 21.57 -7.81 8.52
N VAL A 30 21.58 -7.05 7.42
CA VAL A 30 20.94 -7.43 6.16
C VAL A 30 22.04 -7.68 5.14
N GLY A 31 22.04 -8.87 4.52
CA GLY A 31 22.95 -9.16 3.42
C GLY A 31 22.61 -8.32 2.18
N GLU A 32 23.60 -8.03 1.36
CA GLU A 32 23.43 -7.19 0.16
C GLU A 32 22.46 -7.82 -0.85
N ALA A 33 22.54 -9.14 -1.04
CA ALA A 33 21.64 -9.88 -1.93
C ALA A 33 20.18 -9.84 -1.44
N GLU A 34 19.96 -9.97 -0.12
CA GLU A 34 18.64 -9.84 0.50
C GLU A 34 18.07 -8.44 0.30
N LEU A 35 18.90 -7.42 0.49
CA LEU A 35 18.49 -6.04 0.29
C LEU A 35 18.11 -5.77 -1.18
N LEU A 36 18.91 -6.27 -2.12
CA LEU A 36 18.63 -6.16 -3.55
C LEU A 36 17.31 -6.86 -3.91
N ARG A 37 17.11 -8.08 -3.44
CA ARG A 37 15.86 -8.84 -3.65
C ARG A 37 14.65 -8.07 -3.12
N ALA A 38 14.73 -7.58 -1.89
CA ALA A 38 13.65 -6.79 -1.28
C ALA A 38 13.33 -5.53 -2.09
N ARG A 39 14.34 -4.82 -2.61
CA ARG A 39 14.16 -3.63 -3.45
C ARG A 39 13.46 -3.96 -4.78
N ILE A 40 13.86 -5.03 -5.45
CA ILE A 40 13.23 -5.49 -6.70
C ILE A 40 11.77 -5.86 -6.44
N THR A 41 11.50 -6.67 -5.42
CA THR A 41 10.12 -7.05 -5.04
C THR A 41 9.26 -5.83 -4.72
N SER A 42 9.80 -4.86 -3.97
CA SER A 42 9.11 -3.62 -3.66
C SER A 42 8.77 -2.81 -4.92
N ALA A 43 9.72 -2.70 -5.87
CA ALA A 43 9.50 -2.01 -7.12
C ALA A 43 8.43 -2.69 -8.00
N LEU A 44 8.41 -4.02 -8.04
CA LEU A 44 7.46 -4.81 -8.82
C LEU A 44 6.04 -4.78 -8.24
N ASN A 45 5.92 -4.79 -6.91
CA ASN A 45 4.62 -4.73 -6.22
C ASN A 45 3.98 -3.32 -6.26
N ARG A 46 4.67 -2.32 -6.83
CA ARG A 46 4.11 -0.98 -6.98
C ARG A 46 2.90 -1.05 -7.94
N PRO A 47 1.73 -0.50 -7.56
CA PRO A 47 0.57 -0.48 -8.44
C PRO A 47 0.95 0.24 -9.73
N ARG A 48 1.03 -0.51 -10.84
CA ARG A 48 1.34 0.05 -12.16
C ARG A 48 0.15 0.92 -12.54
N LYS A 49 0.34 2.23 -12.68
CA LYS A 49 -0.66 3.12 -13.27
C LYS A 49 -0.83 2.73 -14.74
N VAL A 50 -1.80 1.86 -15.03
CA VAL A 50 -2.17 1.51 -16.40
C VAL A 50 -2.91 2.72 -16.97
N ARG A 51 -2.24 3.47 -17.84
CA ARG A 51 -2.89 4.52 -18.64
C ARG A 51 -3.66 3.83 -19.77
N ILE A 52 -4.91 3.47 -19.51
CA ILE A 52 -5.81 2.95 -20.53
C ILE A 52 -6.18 4.13 -21.44
N ARG A 53 -5.71 4.13 -22.69
CA ARG A 53 -6.29 4.99 -23.73
C ARG A 53 -7.62 4.37 -24.15
N LEU A 54 -8.70 4.82 -23.54
CA LEU A 54 -10.05 4.53 -24.02
C LEU A 54 -10.21 5.19 -25.39
N LYS A 55 -10.27 4.38 -26.45
CA LYS A 55 -10.79 4.86 -27.74
C LYS A 55 -12.30 5.07 -27.55
N PRO A 56 -12.85 6.24 -27.90
CA PRO A 56 -14.30 6.43 -27.86
C PRO A 56 -14.95 5.38 -28.76
N ALA A 57 -15.74 4.48 -28.17
CA ALA A 57 -16.64 3.64 -28.94
C ALA A 57 -17.80 4.54 -29.40
N PRO A 58 -18.12 4.60 -30.71
CA PRO A 58 -19.28 5.33 -31.18
C PRO A 58 -20.54 4.79 -30.49
N GLY A 59 -21.26 5.65 -29.76
CA GLY A 59 -22.51 5.30 -29.08
C GLY A 59 -22.48 5.28 -27.54
N LEU A 60 -21.33 5.48 -26.88
CA LEU A 60 -21.30 5.70 -25.43
C LEU A 60 -21.62 7.17 -25.10
N VAL A 61 -22.90 7.48 -24.98
CA VAL A 61 -23.40 8.69 -24.32
C VAL A 61 -23.22 8.49 -22.82
N ALA A 62 -22.34 9.27 -22.20
CA ALA A 62 -22.34 9.41 -20.75
C ALA A 62 -23.54 10.28 -20.39
N GLU A 63 -24.60 9.68 -19.84
CA GLU A 63 -25.59 10.49 -19.14
C GLU A 63 -24.91 11.14 -17.94
N ALA A 64 -24.77 12.46 -18.01
CA ALA A 64 -24.46 13.26 -16.85
C ALA A 64 -25.65 13.14 -15.91
N VAL A 65 -25.53 12.29 -14.87
CA VAL A 65 -26.46 12.29 -13.75
C VAL A 65 -26.44 13.69 -13.14
N PRO A 66 -27.55 14.45 -13.14
CA PRO A 66 -27.59 15.73 -12.47
C PRO A 66 -27.40 15.46 -10.98
N ALA A 67 -26.48 16.20 -10.36
CA ALA A 67 -26.28 16.18 -8.92
C ALA A 67 -27.61 16.54 -8.23
N LEU A 68 -28.26 15.54 -7.65
CA LEU A 68 -29.32 15.74 -6.67
C LEU A 68 -28.66 16.34 -5.43
N GLY A 69 -28.65 17.68 -5.40
CA GLY A 69 -28.33 18.49 -4.22
C GLY A 69 -29.26 18.11 -3.08
N GLY A 70 -28.66 18.01 -1.89
CA GLY A 70 -29.27 17.48 -0.69
C GLY A 70 -30.39 18.35 -0.09
N THR A 71 -31.19 17.66 0.70
CA THR A 71 -32.25 18.12 1.61
C THR A 71 -31.72 18.96 2.78
N GLY A 72 -32.54 19.93 3.22
CA GLY A 72 -32.45 20.67 4.50
C GLY A 72 -32.86 22.14 4.30
N GLU A 73 -34.14 22.52 4.42
CA GLU A 73 -34.87 22.85 5.66
C GLU A 73 -34.43 24.18 6.33
N GLY A 74 -35.34 25.16 6.39
CA GLY A 74 -35.36 26.25 7.38
C GLY A 74 -35.46 27.69 6.84
N GLY A 75 -36.57 28.40 7.13
CA GLY A 75 -36.61 29.87 7.05
C GLY A 75 -37.98 30.53 6.88
N LYS A 76 -38.73 30.65 7.99
CA LYS A 76 -39.76 31.68 8.30
C LYS A 76 -39.12 33.09 8.11
N ASP A 77 -39.78 34.18 7.73
CA ASP A 77 -41.10 34.76 8.02
C ASP A 77 -41.59 35.61 6.84
#